data_AF-A0AAV3XT18-F1
#
_entry.id   AF-A0AAV3XT18-F1
#
_cell.length_a   1.000
_cell.length_b   1.000
_cell.length_c   1.000
_cell.angle_alpha   90.00
_cell.angle_beta   90.00
_cell.angle_gamma   90.00
#
_symmetry.space_group_name_H-M   'P 1'
#
loop_
_entity.id
_entity.type
_entity.pdbx_description
1 polymer ?
#
loop_
_entity_poly.entity_id
_entity_poly.type
_entity_poly.pdbx_seq_one_letter_code
_entity_poly.pdbx_strand_id
1 'polypeptide(L)'
;MRLKILTYSVRSIALLYLVSASASGVQSKSVIDCSPRHFVPASPRHTCNGTFVAQESPSIRRLRETRDCAGCNLSNANLANAYLREANLRNANLTNANLRGADLSGAYLRNANLQNASLRGANLSSSDLRAADLRGTDLRDSKINYETEIDSKWRMVWEIVNQPARGRDMRRANLQGANLSSVNLSQINLENANLTGANLSGTNLQNANLSNTNLSGANLFIADLKNANLSSANLTNANLTNADLRQTNLSQANLDRANLSSANLGGSNLSNTNLMSANLREADLTGINLNGANLNGADLFNVSLRDIDLNSTNLRGANLRGVNFRGVNLRGIELGGVNLSGVNLSGADLSGANLSGVILKQAILAKVNLRGVNLTDADLSNADLSNADLSGANLSGTNLSNADLKGATLSGITLNSATNLCGTTMPDGSQRRC
;
A
#
# COMPACT_ATOMS: atom_id res chain seq x y z
N MET A 1 -22.53 -31.48 45.09
CA MET A 1 -21.24 -32.10 44.69
C MET A 1 -21.36 -32.56 43.24
N ARG A 2 -20.56 -32.20 42.25
CA ARG A 2 -19.32 -31.42 42.12
C ARG A 2 -19.27 -30.92 40.67
N LEU A 3 -18.83 -29.68 40.51
CA LEU A 3 -18.45 -29.02 39.25
C LEU A 3 -17.19 -29.72 38.68
N LYS A 4 -17.18 -30.09 37.39
CA LYS A 4 -15.95 -30.49 36.68
C LYS A 4 -15.39 -29.27 35.94
N ILE A 5 -14.31 -28.70 36.49
CA ILE A 5 -13.39 -27.81 35.79
C ILE A 5 -12.28 -28.70 35.24
N LEU A 6 -12.07 -28.69 33.92
CA LEU A 6 -10.92 -29.31 33.26
C LEU A 6 -9.99 -28.21 32.77
N THR A 7 -8.93 -27.99 33.54
CA THR A 7 -7.73 -27.28 33.14
C THR A 7 -6.92 -28.14 32.17
N TYR A 8 -6.57 -27.63 30.99
CA TYR A 8 -5.52 -28.22 30.15
C TYR A 8 -4.33 -27.27 30.05
N SER A 9 -3.22 -27.78 30.56
CA SER A 9 -1.87 -27.21 30.57
C SER A 9 -1.22 -27.40 29.20
N VAL A 10 -0.64 -26.32 28.67
CA VAL A 10 0.19 -26.31 27.45
C VAL A 10 1.66 -26.42 27.83
N ARG A 11 2.31 -27.52 27.43
CA ARG A 11 3.76 -27.79 27.27
C ARG A 11 3.81 -29.23 26.74
N SER A 12 4.46 -29.63 25.65
CA SER A 12 5.56 -29.13 24.84
C SER A 12 5.50 -29.90 23.51
N ILE A 13 6.01 -29.34 22.41
CA ILE A 13 6.84 -30.03 21.40
C ILE A 13 7.41 -28.90 20.53
N ALA A 14 8.72 -28.71 20.66
CA ALA A 14 9.54 -28.02 19.68
C ALA A 14 10.03 -29.06 18.69
N LEU A 15 10.02 -28.76 17.39
CA LEU A 15 11.12 -29.12 16.47
C LEU A 15 10.96 -28.39 15.12
N LEU A 16 12.09 -27.84 14.67
CA LEU A 16 12.48 -27.39 13.32
C LEU A 16 11.60 -26.37 12.58
N TYR A 17 12.11 -25.13 12.46
CA TYR A 17 12.47 -24.54 11.15
C TYR A 17 13.57 -23.50 11.36
N LEU A 18 14.69 -23.68 10.65
CA LEU A 18 15.87 -22.83 10.65
C LEU A 18 16.04 -22.28 9.23
N VAL A 19 16.54 -21.05 9.14
CA VAL A 19 17.13 -20.34 7.99
C VAL A 19 16.18 -19.61 7.03
N SER A 20 15.96 -18.31 7.29
CA SER A 20 16.57 -17.22 6.49
C SER A 20 16.09 -15.87 7.01
N ALA A 21 16.92 -15.20 7.83
CA ALA A 21 16.77 -13.78 8.12
C ALA A 21 18.11 -13.11 7.84
N SER A 22 18.10 -12.28 6.80
CA SER A 22 19.18 -11.44 6.35
C SER A 22 19.65 -10.49 7.45
N ALA A 23 20.96 -10.32 7.52
CA ALA A 23 21.66 -9.44 8.43
C ALA A 23 21.45 -7.95 8.05
N SER A 24 21.00 -7.15 9.01
CA SER A 24 21.50 -5.80 9.33
C SER A 24 20.53 -5.12 10.28
N GLY A 25 20.95 -4.91 11.53
CA GLY A 25 20.11 -4.27 12.54
C GLY A 25 20.69 -4.46 13.93
N VAL A 26 21.59 -3.57 14.32
CA VAL A 26 22.16 -3.46 15.66
C VAL A 26 21.01 -3.32 16.67
N GLN A 27 20.71 -4.38 17.41
CA GLN A 27 19.81 -4.32 18.57
C GLN A 27 20.62 -3.91 19.81
N SER A 28 20.50 -2.67 20.25
CA SER A 28 20.88 -2.28 21.61
C SER A 28 19.81 -2.76 22.60
N LYS A 29 19.97 -3.98 23.12
CA LYS A 29 19.23 -4.42 24.31
C LYS A 29 19.86 -3.79 25.54
N SER A 30 19.22 -2.77 26.09
CA SER A 30 19.49 -2.28 27.44
C SER A 30 18.17 -2.22 28.21
N VAL A 31 17.87 -3.28 28.96
CA VAL A 31 16.90 -3.22 30.06
C VAL A 31 17.75 -3.04 31.32
N ILE A 32 17.66 -1.88 31.97
CA ILE A 32 18.31 -1.63 33.26
C ILE A 32 17.24 -1.09 34.21
N ASP A 33 16.95 -1.89 35.22
CA ASP A 33 16.10 -1.58 36.37
C ASP A 33 16.82 -0.56 37.28
N CYS A 34 16.11 0.48 37.70
CA CYS A 34 16.61 1.48 38.64
C CYS A 34 15.51 1.80 39.66
N SER A 35 15.49 1.04 40.76
CA SER A 35 14.74 1.37 41.96
C SER A 35 15.65 2.10 42.98
N PRO A 36 15.17 3.11 43.71
CA PRO A 36 16.00 3.86 44.65
C PRO A 36 15.99 3.18 46.03
N ARG A 37 17.15 2.78 46.55
CA ARG A 37 17.31 2.58 48.00
C ARG A 37 18.62 3.18 48.52
N HIS A 38 18.42 4.16 49.39
CA HIS A 38 19.23 4.65 50.51
C HIS A 38 20.66 5.16 50.27
N PHE A 39 20.80 6.45 50.59
CA PHE A 39 22.01 7.17 51.00
C PHE A 39 22.80 6.44 52.09
N VAL A 40 24.12 6.23 51.90
CA VAL A 40 25.26 6.45 52.84
C VAL A 40 26.59 6.33 52.02
N PRO A 41 27.70 7.07 52.33
CA PRO A 41 28.82 7.32 51.41
C PRO A 41 30.14 6.52 51.64
N ALA A 42 30.98 6.47 50.58
CA ALA A 42 32.43 6.11 50.46
C ALA A 42 32.85 4.67 50.86
N SER A 43 33.42 3.79 50.00
CA SER A 43 34.71 3.87 49.26
C SER A 43 34.93 2.57 48.41
N PRO A 44 35.97 2.45 47.55
CA PRO A 44 35.85 1.88 46.21
C PRO A 44 36.43 0.47 45.99
N ARG A 45 36.08 -0.10 44.83
CA ARG A 45 36.60 -1.28 44.10
C ARG A 45 35.75 -2.54 44.20
N HIS A 46 34.86 -2.69 43.23
CA HIS A 46 34.64 -3.98 42.59
C HIS A 46 34.67 -3.80 41.06
N THR A 47 35.70 -4.35 40.44
CA THR A 47 35.87 -4.47 39.00
C THR A 47 34.95 -5.56 38.47
N CYS A 48 33.98 -5.22 37.62
CA CYS A 48 33.29 -6.19 36.79
C CYS A 48 34.08 -6.41 35.50
N ASN A 49 34.48 -7.67 35.28
CA ASN A 49 35.16 -8.14 34.09
C ASN A 49 34.24 -8.09 32.85
N GLY A 50 34.77 -7.50 31.77
CA GLY A 50 34.68 -8.01 30.40
C GLY A 50 33.31 -8.41 29.85
N THR A 51 32.44 -7.43 29.61
CA THR A 51 31.50 -7.47 28.47
C THR A 51 31.66 -6.14 27.74
N PHE A 52 31.61 -6.15 26.40
CA PHE A 52 31.65 -4.93 25.58
C PHE A 52 30.50 -4.01 26.02
N VAL A 53 30.80 -3.05 26.90
CA VAL A 53 29.89 -1.95 27.24
C VAL A 53 29.88 -1.07 26.01
N ALA A 54 28.82 -1.15 25.20
CA ALA A 54 28.54 -0.11 24.22
C ALA A 54 28.57 1.22 24.98
N GLN A 55 29.52 2.11 24.65
CA GLN A 55 29.67 3.37 25.36
C GLN A 55 28.34 4.11 25.34
N GLU A 56 27.76 4.34 26.53
CA GLU A 56 26.54 5.11 26.67
C GLU A 56 26.75 6.49 26.06
N SER A 57 25.84 6.90 25.16
CA SER A 57 25.94 8.18 24.47
C SER A 57 26.11 9.32 25.48
N PRO A 58 27.04 10.27 25.26
CA PRO A 58 27.21 11.44 26.11
C PRO A 58 25.89 12.18 26.37
N SER A 59 24.99 12.23 25.37
CA SER A 59 23.66 12.81 25.51
C SER A 59 22.79 12.04 26.52
N ILE A 60 22.82 10.71 26.48
CA ILE A 60 22.02 9.88 27.41
C ILE A 60 22.55 10.03 28.83
N ARG A 61 23.88 10.00 29.00
CA ARG A 61 24.52 10.24 30.30
C ARG A 61 24.14 11.61 30.85
N ARG A 62 24.29 12.67 30.05
CA ARG A 62 23.92 14.04 30.42
C ARG A 62 22.46 14.12 30.84
N LEU A 63 21.54 13.55 30.07
CA LEU A 63 20.11 13.54 30.39
C LEU A 63 19.83 12.83 31.73
N ARG A 64 20.49 11.70 31.99
CA ARG A 64 20.32 10.94 33.24
C ARG A 64 20.86 11.67 34.46
N GLU A 65 22.04 12.28 34.34
CA GLU A 65 22.73 12.93 35.46
C GLU A 65 22.13 14.29 35.78
N THR A 66 21.75 15.07 34.76
CA THR A 66 21.43 16.50 34.92
C THR A 66 19.96 16.83 34.65
N ARG A 67 19.22 15.93 34.00
CA ARG A 67 17.91 16.20 33.37
C ARG A 67 17.91 17.36 32.37
N ASP A 68 19.06 17.84 31.97
CA ASP A 68 19.19 18.86 30.94
C ASP A 68 19.87 18.29 29.70
N CYS A 69 19.13 18.25 28.61
CA CYS A 69 19.62 17.81 27.32
C CYS A 69 19.05 18.66 26.18
N ALA A 70 18.99 19.98 26.39
CA ALA A 70 18.62 20.89 25.32
C ALA A 70 19.58 20.76 24.12
N GLY A 71 19.03 20.59 22.92
CA GLY A 71 19.78 20.41 21.67
C GLY A 71 20.52 19.07 21.55
N CYS A 72 20.34 18.15 22.50
CA CYS A 72 21.00 16.85 22.45
C CYS A 72 20.54 16.01 21.27
N ASN A 73 21.45 15.19 20.75
CA ASN A 73 21.08 14.08 19.88
C ASN A 73 20.76 12.83 20.72
N LEU A 74 19.49 12.47 20.75
CA LEU A 74 18.90 11.30 21.39
C LEU A 74 18.16 10.42 20.37
N SER A 75 18.49 10.54 19.07
CA SER A 75 17.88 9.73 18.02
C SER A 75 18.09 8.24 18.29
N ASN A 76 17.04 7.43 18.11
CA ASN A 76 17.02 5.99 18.39
C ASN A 76 17.33 5.62 19.85
N ALA A 77 17.37 6.58 20.78
CA ALA A 77 17.64 6.29 22.18
C ALA A 77 16.53 5.42 22.80
N ASN A 78 16.92 4.46 23.63
CA ASN A 78 15.98 3.69 24.43
C ASN A 78 15.79 4.35 25.81
N LEU A 79 14.66 5.03 25.97
CA LEU A 79 14.25 5.78 27.16
C LEU A 79 12.92 5.24 27.72
N ALA A 80 12.59 3.98 27.43
CA ALA A 80 11.35 3.37 27.91
C ALA A 80 11.31 3.36 29.44
N ASN A 81 10.16 3.74 30.00
CA ASN A 81 9.90 3.87 31.44
C ASN A 81 10.90 4.80 32.17
N ALA A 82 11.62 5.65 31.45
CA ALA A 82 12.56 6.58 32.07
C ALA A 82 11.82 7.64 32.90
N TYR A 83 12.42 8.04 34.02
CA TYR A 83 11.93 9.14 34.85
C TYR A 83 12.54 10.46 34.35
N LEU A 84 11.79 11.17 33.52
CA LEU A 84 12.20 12.39 32.81
C LEU A 84 11.36 13.61 33.21
N ARG A 85 10.81 13.60 34.44
CA ARG A 85 10.02 14.72 34.95
C ARG A 85 10.83 16.00 34.94
N GLU A 86 10.21 17.08 34.45
CA GLU A 86 10.79 18.42 34.32
C GLU A 86 12.10 18.45 33.52
N ALA A 87 12.41 17.39 32.76
CA ALA A 87 13.63 17.35 31.97
C ALA A 87 13.59 18.41 30.86
N ASN A 88 14.72 19.07 30.64
CA ASN A 88 14.90 20.03 29.57
C ASN A 88 15.34 19.29 28.30
N LEU A 89 14.41 19.09 27.38
CA LEU A 89 14.59 18.43 26.09
C LEU A 89 14.34 19.39 24.91
N ARG A 90 14.42 20.71 25.15
CA ARG A 90 14.18 21.74 24.13
C ARG A 90 15.12 21.56 22.94
N ASN A 91 14.58 21.60 21.73
CA ASN A 91 15.34 21.39 20.48
C ASN A 91 16.09 20.04 20.40
N ALA A 92 15.82 19.08 21.30
CA ALA A 92 16.48 17.79 21.24
C ALA A 92 16.01 16.99 20.01
N ASN A 93 16.91 16.21 19.43
CA ASN A 93 16.57 15.23 18.42
C ASN A 93 16.21 13.90 19.10
N LEU A 94 14.93 13.53 19.07
CA LEU A 94 14.36 12.30 19.62
C LEU A 94 13.77 11.42 18.51
N THR A 95 14.19 11.60 17.25
CA THR A 95 13.68 10.79 16.13
C THR A 95 13.87 9.29 16.41
N ASN A 96 12.84 8.49 16.19
CA ASN A 96 12.78 7.05 16.47
C ASN A 96 13.08 6.65 17.93
N ALA A 97 13.12 7.59 18.89
CA ALA A 97 13.39 7.26 20.28
C ALA A 97 12.24 6.44 20.88
N ASN A 98 12.58 5.48 21.73
CA ASN A 98 11.60 4.71 22.49
C ASN A 98 11.38 5.38 23.85
N LEU A 99 10.27 6.09 24.01
CA LEU A 99 9.85 6.75 25.26
C LEU A 99 8.61 6.08 25.86
N ARG A 100 8.36 4.81 25.50
CA ARG A 100 7.17 4.08 25.94
C ARG A 100 7.10 4.03 27.48
N GLY A 101 5.99 4.48 28.05
CA GLY A 101 5.76 4.51 29.50
C GLY A 101 6.65 5.47 30.28
N ALA A 102 7.44 6.33 29.61
CA ALA A 102 8.28 7.30 30.28
C ALA A 102 7.44 8.35 31.03
N ASP A 103 7.95 8.83 32.16
CA ASP A 103 7.35 9.94 32.88
C ASP A 103 8.01 11.25 32.45
N LEU A 104 7.33 11.97 31.56
CA LEU A 104 7.73 13.26 31.00
C LEU A 104 6.88 14.40 31.62
N SER A 105 6.27 14.19 32.79
CA SER A 105 5.43 15.24 33.39
C SER A 105 6.25 16.50 33.68
N GLY A 106 5.74 17.66 33.24
CA GLY A 106 6.44 18.94 33.32
C GLY A 106 7.67 19.10 32.40
N ALA A 107 7.98 18.13 31.53
CA ALA A 107 9.16 18.22 30.67
C ALA A 107 9.06 19.33 29.61
N TYR A 108 10.20 19.92 29.24
CA TYR A 108 10.29 20.96 28.23
C TYR A 108 10.74 20.38 26.88
N LEU A 109 9.80 20.14 25.97
CA LEU A 109 10.00 19.52 24.65
C LEU A 109 9.80 20.50 23.50
N ARG A 110 9.76 21.81 23.76
CA ARG A 110 9.58 22.83 22.74
C ARG A 110 10.60 22.67 21.60
N ASN A 111 10.12 22.69 20.35
CA ASN A 111 10.90 22.44 19.13
C ASN A 111 11.64 21.09 19.07
N ALA A 112 11.34 20.13 19.95
CA ALA A 112 11.97 18.82 19.87
C ALA A 112 11.50 18.07 18.61
N ASN A 113 12.41 17.33 17.99
CA ASN A 113 12.06 16.45 16.88
C ASN A 113 11.72 15.06 17.44
N LEU A 114 10.44 14.69 17.46
CA LEU A 114 9.93 13.42 17.96
C LEU A 114 9.46 12.49 16.84
N GLN A 115 9.88 12.75 15.59
CA GLN A 115 9.43 11.98 14.45
C GLN A 115 9.59 10.48 14.67
N ASN A 116 8.53 9.71 14.44
CA ASN A 116 8.49 8.25 14.62
C ASN A 116 8.88 7.75 16.03
N ALA A 117 8.99 8.62 17.03
CA ALA A 117 9.23 8.20 18.40
C ALA A 117 8.01 7.45 18.96
N SER A 118 8.24 6.59 19.95
CA SER A 118 7.15 5.94 20.67
C SER A 118 6.93 6.64 22.01
N LEU A 119 5.83 7.40 22.13
CA LEU A 119 5.35 7.98 23.40
C LEU A 119 4.24 7.13 24.01
N ARG A 120 4.10 5.88 23.57
CA ARG A 120 2.98 5.04 23.97
C ARG A 120 2.94 4.87 25.49
N GLY A 121 1.82 5.18 26.13
CA GLY A 121 1.68 5.09 27.59
C GLY A 121 2.47 6.11 28.40
N ALA A 122 3.19 7.05 27.76
CA ALA A 122 4.00 8.04 28.45
C ALA A 122 3.12 9.06 29.19
N ASN A 123 3.62 9.58 30.31
CA ASN A 123 2.97 10.69 31.03
C ASN A 123 3.53 12.02 30.54
N LEU A 124 2.73 12.80 29.82
CA LEU A 124 3.06 14.12 29.27
C LEU A 124 2.27 15.25 29.99
N SER A 125 1.71 14.98 31.16
CA SER A 125 0.95 15.95 31.94
C SER A 125 1.79 17.20 32.22
N SER A 126 1.24 18.38 31.94
CA SER A 126 1.88 19.69 32.17
C SER A 126 3.20 19.91 31.42
N SER A 127 3.51 19.11 30.39
CA SER A 127 4.71 19.28 29.55
C SER A 127 4.50 20.33 28.44
N ASP A 128 5.59 20.94 27.96
CA ASP A 128 5.59 21.89 26.84
C ASP A 128 6.10 21.22 25.55
N LEU A 129 5.19 20.88 24.63
CA LEU A 129 5.46 20.34 23.30
C LEU A 129 5.19 21.35 22.18
N ARG A 130 5.11 22.65 22.46
CA ARG A 130 4.85 23.65 21.41
C ARG A 130 5.91 23.57 20.32
N ALA A 131 5.46 23.64 19.06
CA ALA A 131 6.32 23.52 17.88
C ALA A 131 7.16 22.22 17.82
N ALA A 132 6.85 21.20 18.63
CA ALA A 132 7.48 19.90 18.50
C ALA A 132 6.98 19.18 17.23
N ASP A 133 7.88 18.44 16.59
CA ASP A 133 7.54 17.65 15.41
C ASP A 133 7.14 16.24 15.81
N LEU A 134 5.83 15.96 15.77
CA LEU A 134 5.24 14.69 16.17
C LEU A 134 4.81 13.82 14.98
N ARG A 135 5.36 14.05 13.77
CA ARG A 135 5.03 13.21 12.60
C ARG A 135 5.43 11.75 12.84
N GLY A 136 4.49 10.83 12.66
CA GLY A 136 4.68 9.40 12.87
C GLY A 136 4.78 8.97 14.34
N THR A 137 4.79 9.91 15.29
CA THR A 137 4.93 9.61 16.72
C THR A 137 3.73 8.81 17.22
N ASP A 138 3.99 7.75 17.98
CA ASP A 138 2.95 6.95 18.62
C ASP A 138 2.51 7.60 19.94
N LEU A 139 1.34 8.25 19.93
CA LEU A 139 0.73 8.93 21.07
C LEU A 139 -0.32 8.09 21.82
N ARG A 140 -0.52 6.82 21.42
CA ARG A 140 -1.53 5.94 22.03
C ARG A 140 -1.25 5.71 23.50
N ASP A 141 -2.29 5.58 24.30
CA ASP A 141 -2.26 5.38 25.75
C ASP A 141 -1.50 6.49 26.55
N SER A 142 -0.98 7.53 25.90
CA SER A 142 -0.25 8.60 26.56
C SER A 142 -1.19 9.54 27.32
N LYS A 143 -0.70 10.13 28.41
CA LYS A 143 -1.50 11.00 29.29
C LYS A 143 -1.14 12.45 29.08
N ILE A 144 -2.12 13.29 28.74
CA ILE A 144 -2.01 14.75 28.77
C ILE A 144 -3.08 15.32 29.70
N ASN A 145 -2.90 16.54 30.18
CA ASN A 145 -3.90 17.28 30.96
C ASN A 145 -4.17 18.65 30.32
N TYR A 146 -4.96 19.49 31.01
CA TYR A 146 -5.28 20.85 30.53
C TYR A 146 -4.06 21.79 30.54
N GLU A 147 -3.02 21.48 31.31
CA GLU A 147 -1.77 22.26 31.40
C GLU A 147 -0.75 21.84 30.34
N THR A 148 -0.90 20.69 29.70
CA THR A 148 0.00 20.26 28.63
C THR A 148 -0.11 21.24 27.44
N GLU A 149 0.98 21.94 27.13
CA GLU A 149 1.04 22.86 26.00
C GLU A 149 1.42 22.08 24.74
N ILE A 150 0.47 21.82 23.86
CA ILE A 150 0.68 21.07 22.60
C ILE A 150 -0.09 21.74 21.46
N ASP A 151 0.53 21.81 20.29
CA ASP A 151 -0.10 22.44 19.12
C ASP A 151 -1.44 21.76 18.79
N SER A 152 -2.41 22.55 18.34
CA SER A 152 -3.80 22.12 18.12
C SER A 152 -3.92 20.89 17.22
N LYS A 153 -3.09 20.80 16.18
CA LYS A 153 -2.98 19.63 15.31
C LYS A 153 -2.69 18.35 16.10
N TRP A 154 -1.68 18.39 16.95
CA TRP A 154 -1.23 17.20 17.67
C TRP A 154 -2.12 16.88 18.86
N ARG A 155 -2.78 17.88 19.45
CA ARG A 155 -3.89 17.67 20.39
C ARG A 155 -5.03 16.90 19.73
N MET A 156 -5.43 17.28 18.52
CA MET A 156 -6.45 16.56 17.74
C MET A 156 -6.03 15.12 17.41
N VAL A 157 -4.78 14.89 16.99
CA VAL A 157 -4.25 13.54 16.76
C VAL A 157 -4.29 12.72 18.06
N TRP A 158 -3.87 13.30 19.18
CA TRP A 158 -3.93 12.64 20.49
C TRP A 158 -5.36 12.24 20.85
N GLU A 159 -6.35 13.12 20.62
CA GLU A 159 -7.76 12.81 20.85
C GLU A 159 -8.24 11.66 19.97
N ILE A 160 -7.88 11.63 18.68
CA ILE A 160 -8.29 10.56 17.76
C ILE A 160 -7.75 9.20 18.20
N VAL A 161 -6.50 9.13 18.65
CA VAL A 161 -5.86 7.85 18.99
C VAL A 161 -6.15 7.37 20.42
N ASN A 162 -6.64 8.24 21.31
CA ASN A 162 -6.91 7.91 22.71
C ASN A 162 -8.39 7.98 23.11
N GLN A 163 -9.27 8.49 22.25
CA GLN A 163 -10.71 8.63 22.52
C GLN A 163 -11.53 8.02 21.37
N PRO A 164 -12.80 7.63 21.59
CA PRO A 164 -13.63 7.04 20.54
C PRO A 164 -13.87 7.99 19.35
N ALA A 165 -13.30 7.70 18.18
CA ALA A 165 -13.33 8.59 17.01
C ALA A 165 -14.44 8.27 15.98
N ARG A 166 -15.16 7.15 16.16
CA ARG A 166 -16.25 6.72 15.28
C ARG A 166 -17.29 7.83 15.07
N GLY A 167 -17.68 8.08 13.83
CA GLY A 167 -18.77 9.01 13.49
C GLY A 167 -18.46 10.50 13.71
N ARG A 168 -17.23 10.87 14.13
CA ARG A 168 -16.89 12.28 14.37
C ARG A 168 -16.84 13.08 13.07
N ASP A 169 -17.17 14.36 13.15
CA ASP A 169 -16.93 15.30 12.07
C ASP A 169 -15.53 15.92 12.20
N MET A 170 -14.68 15.63 11.23
CA MET A 170 -13.28 16.05 11.12
C MET A 170 -13.01 16.63 9.73
N ARG A 171 -14.03 17.23 9.10
CA ARG A 171 -13.88 17.88 7.80
C ARG A 171 -12.75 18.89 7.82
N ARG A 172 -11.93 18.88 6.76
CA ARG A 172 -10.81 19.83 6.58
C ARG A 172 -9.73 19.71 7.67
N ALA A 173 -9.74 18.66 8.49
CA ALA A 173 -8.71 18.45 9.50
C ALA A 173 -7.33 18.30 8.87
N ASN A 174 -6.30 18.85 9.53
CA ASN A 174 -4.91 18.62 9.18
C ASN A 174 -4.35 17.47 10.02
N LEU A 175 -4.23 16.29 9.40
CA LEU A 175 -3.71 15.07 9.99
C LEU A 175 -2.46 14.58 9.24
N GLN A 176 -1.76 15.50 8.56
CA GLN A 176 -0.56 15.20 7.77
C GLN A 176 0.50 14.49 8.63
N GLY A 177 0.99 13.34 8.17
CA GLY A 177 2.01 12.56 8.85
C GLY A 177 1.58 12.01 10.21
N ALA A 178 0.28 12.04 10.56
CA ALA A 178 -0.19 11.48 11.82
C ALA A 178 -0.07 9.95 11.83
N ASN A 179 0.23 9.37 12.99
CA ASN A 179 0.14 7.94 13.19
C ASN A 179 -1.25 7.59 13.74
N LEU A 180 -2.11 7.07 12.85
CA LEU A 180 -3.49 6.68 13.12
C LEU A 180 -3.67 5.15 13.00
N SER A 181 -2.57 4.39 13.04
CA SER A 181 -2.60 2.95 12.84
C SER A 181 -3.49 2.22 13.85
N SER A 182 -4.28 1.28 13.34
CA SER A 182 -5.22 0.43 14.10
C SER A 182 -6.32 1.18 14.85
N VAL A 183 -6.57 2.45 14.51
CA VAL A 183 -7.66 3.22 15.12
C VAL A 183 -9.01 2.81 14.52
N ASN A 184 -10.07 2.86 15.33
CA ASN A 184 -11.44 2.75 14.82
C ASN A 184 -11.96 4.13 14.40
N LEU A 185 -11.89 4.39 13.10
CA LEU A 185 -12.40 5.58 12.41
C LEU A 185 -13.67 5.26 11.59
N SER A 186 -14.40 4.20 11.91
CA SER A 186 -15.63 3.87 11.18
C SER A 186 -16.62 5.05 11.20
N GLN A 187 -17.33 5.27 10.09
CA GLN A 187 -18.31 6.36 9.93
C GLN A 187 -17.77 7.78 10.12
N ILE A 188 -16.45 7.98 10.27
CA ILE A 188 -15.88 9.32 10.44
C ILE A 188 -16.11 10.17 9.18
N ASN A 189 -16.30 11.48 9.36
CA ASN A 189 -16.30 12.43 8.25
C ASN A 189 -14.95 13.15 8.17
N LEU A 190 -14.14 12.79 7.20
CA LEU A 190 -12.82 13.36 6.88
C LEU A 190 -12.82 14.10 5.54
N GLU A 191 -13.99 14.47 5.02
CA GLU A 191 -14.09 15.15 3.74
C GLU A 191 -13.20 16.42 3.72
N ASN A 192 -12.46 16.59 2.62
CA ASN A 192 -11.46 17.66 2.42
C ASN A 192 -10.31 17.67 3.44
N ALA A 193 -10.10 16.61 4.24
CA ALA A 193 -9.00 16.56 5.19
C ALA A 193 -7.63 16.36 4.48
N ASN A 194 -6.56 16.74 5.17
CA ASN A 194 -5.19 16.47 4.75
C ASN A 194 -4.60 15.33 5.59
N LEU A 195 -4.45 14.16 4.98
CA LEU A 195 -3.83 12.94 5.53
C LEU A 195 -2.54 12.57 4.78
N THR A 196 -1.90 13.55 4.13
CA THR A 196 -0.65 13.31 3.37
C THR A 196 0.38 12.62 4.25
N GLY A 197 0.91 11.48 3.79
CA GLY A 197 1.91 10.68 4.52
C GLY A 197 1.45 10.11 5.87
N ALA A 198 0.15 10.14 6.19
CA ALA A 198 -0.35 9.57 7.43
C ALA A 198 -0.24 8.05 7.44
N ASN A 199 0.00 7.46 8.62
CA ASN A 199 -0.04 6.02 8.80
C ASN A 199 -1.44 5.60 9.26
N LEU A 200 -2.20 4.99 8.36
CA LEU A 200 -3.55 4.44 8.55
C LEU A 200 -3.55 2.91 8.51
N SER A 201 -2.40 2.25 8.69
CA SER A 201 -2.33 0.80 8.58
C SER A 201 -3.25 0.10 9.59
N GLY A 202 -4.05 -0.86 9.11
CA GLY A 202 -5.02 -1.61 9.92
C GLY A 202 -6.13 -0.77 10.54
N THR A 203 -6.34 0.46 10.07
CA THR A 203 -7.42 1.33 10.56
C THR A 203 -8.76 0.81 10.06
N ASN A 204 -9.78 0.85 10.91
CA ASN A 204 -11.16 0.64 10.47
C ASN A 204 -11.73 1.97 9.97
N LEU A 205 -11.95 2.09 8.67
CA LEU A 205 -12.55 3.23 7.96
C LEU A 205 -13.89 2.84 7.30
N GLN A 206 -14.54 1.77 7.77
CA GLN A 206 -15.81 1.34 7.20
C GLN A 206 -16.85 2.47 7.21
N ASN A 207 -17.50 2.69 6.07
CA ASN A 207 -18.50 3.75 5.87
C ASN A 207 -17.98 5.18 6.17
N ALA A 208 -16.68 5.41 6.19
CA ALA A 208 -16.12 6.75 6.38
C ALA A 208 -16.37 7.61 5.13
N ASN A 209 -16.54 8.92 5.33
CA ASN A 209 -16.50 9.90 4.25
C ASN A 209 -15.09 10.48 4.13
N LEU A 210 -14.37 10.09 3.09
CA LEU A 210 -13.03 10.53 2.71
C LEU A 210 -13.05 11.25 1.35
N SER A 211 -14.20 11.75 0.90
CA SER A 211 -14.28 12.46 -0.38
C SER A 211 -13.40 13.72 -0.38
N ASN A 212 -12.75 13.98 -1.51
CA ASN A 212 -11.81 15.11 -1.69
C ASN A 212 -10.63 15.14 -0.70
N THR A 213 -10.34 14.03 -0.02
CA THR A 213 -9.26 13.95 0.97
C THR A 213 -7.91 13.81 0.29
N ASN A 214 -6.89 14.47 0.82
CA ASN A 214 -5.50 14.24 0.39
C ASN A 214 -4.86 13.14 1.23
N LEU A 215 -4.75 11.94 0.65
CA LEU A 215 -4.10 10.73 1.17
C LEU A 215 -2.78 10.42 0.44
N SER A 216 -2.17 11.41 -0.24
CA SER A 216 -0.94 11.17 -1.00
C SER A 216 0.18 10.64 -0.10
N GLY A 217 0.83 9.56 -0.53
CA GLY A 217 1.86 8.85 0.24
C GLY A 217 1.39 8.23 1.57
N ALA A 218 0.10 8.18 1.86
CA ALA A 218 -0.42 7.59 3.09
C ALA A 218 -0.25 6.06 3.08
N ASN A 219 -0.07 5.47 4.26
CA ASN A 219 0.00 4.03 4.45
C ASN A 219 -1.36 3.49 4.92
N LEU A 220 -2.12 2.87 4.03
CA LEU A 220 -3.38 2.15 4.28
C LEU A 220 -3.20 0.62 4.23
N PHE A 221 -1.98 0.09 4.45
CA PHE A 221 -1.73 -1.35 4.50
C PHE A 221 -2.74 -2.05 5.43
N ILE A 222 -3.42 -3.07 4.93
CA ILE A 222 -4.47 -3.85 5.63
C ILE A 222 -5.62 -3.02 6.24
N ALA A 223 -5.83 -1.78 5.78
CA ALA A 223 -6.95 -0.96 6.26
C ALA A 223 -8.30 -1.52 5.76
N ASP A 224 -9.34 -1.36 6.57
CA ASP A 224 -10.69 -1.74 6.21
C ASP A 224 -11.48 -0.50 5.79
N LEU A 225 -11.69 -0.35 4.49
CA LEU A 225 -12.39 0.76 3.86
C LEU A 225 -13.76 0.35 3.31
N LYS A 226 -14.32 -0.79 3.72
CA LYS A 226 -15.59 -1.26 3.14
C LYS A 226 -16.69 -0.19 3.20
N ASN A 227 -17.38 0.03 2.08
CA ASN A 227 -18.40 1.06 1.89
C ASN A 227 -17.94 2.53 2.10
N ALA A 228 -16.64 2.79 2.21
CA ALA A 228 -16.15 4.16 2.37
C ALA A 228 -16.32 4.97 1.08
N ASN A 229 -16.53 6.27 1.23
CA ASN A 229 -16.57 7.22 0.13
C ASN A 229 -15.20 7.89 -0.04
N LEU A 230 -14.45 7.53 -1.06
CA LEU A 230 -13.17 8.13 -1.45
C LEU A 230 -13.27 8.89 -2.79
N SER A 231 -14.47 9.34 -3.18
CA SER A 231 -14.63 10.05 -4.44
C SER A 231 -13.74 11.30 -4.51
N SER A 232 -13.09 11.50 -5.65
CA SER A 232 -12.15 12.62 -5.87
C SER A 232 -10.98 12.71 -4.86
N ALA A 233 -10.71 11.67 -4.07
CA ALA A 233 -9.59 11.67 -3.16
C ALA A 233 -8.25 11.55 -3.91
N ASN A 234 -7.19 12.17 -3.36
CA ASN A 234 -5.84 12.00 -3.87
C ASN A 234 -5.10 10.92 -3.08
N LEU A 235 -4.86 9.77 -3.68
CA LEU A 235 -4.16 8.60 -3.15
C LEU A 235 -2.83 8.35 -3.90
N THR A 236 -2.27 9.38 -4.55
CA THR A 236 -1.01 9.26 -5.29
C THR A 236 0.10 8.68 -4.41
N ASN A 237 0.79 7.64 -4.86
CA ASN A 237 1.82 6.89 -4.11
C ASN A 237 1.35 6.27 -2.78
N ALA A 238 0.04 6.14 -2.53
CA ALA A 238 -0.46 5.52 -1.29
C ALA A 238 -0.22 4.00 -1.29
N ASN A 239 0.01 3.44 -0.10
CA ASN A 239 0.09 1.98 0.08
C ASN A 239 -1.25 1.43 0.55
N LEU A 240 -1.95 0.69 -0.30
CA LEU A 240 -3.22 0.01 -0.04
C LEU A 240 -3.06 -1.53 -0.12
N THR A 241 -1.83 -2.05 -0.02
CA THR A 241 -1.59 -3.50 -0.08
C THR A 241 -2.44 -4.22 0.96
N ASN A 242 -3.14 -5.29 0.53
CA ASN A 242 -4.06 -6.08 1.34
C ASN A 242 -5.24 -5.31 1.98
N ALA A 243 -5.55 -4.09 1.53
CA ALA A 243 -6.70 -3.34 2.05
C ALA A 243 -8.04 -3.94 1.57
N ASP A 244 -9.08 -3.81 2.39
CA ASP A 244 -10.45 -4.14 2.02
C ASP A 244 -11.16 -2.89 1.51
N LEU A 245 -11.36 -2.80 0.20
CA LEU A 245 -12.00 -1.71 -0.52
C LEU A 245 -13.37 -2.13 -1.10
N ARG A 246 -13.97 -3.21 -0.59
CA ARG A 246 -15.26 -3.70 -1.12
C ARG A 246 -16.32 -2.61 -1.04
N GLN A 247 -17.08 -2.48 -2.14
CA GLN A 247 -18.19 -1.52 -2.24
C GLN A 247 -17.78 -0.06 -1.97
N THR A 248 -16.50 0.29 -2.13
CA THR A 248 -16.02 1.66 -2.00
C THR A 248 -16.41 2.52 -3.20
N ASN A 249 -16.60 3.81 -2.96
CA ASN A 249 -16.70 4.78 -4.04
C ASN A 249 -15.33 5.44 -4.25
N LEU A 250 -14.62 5.08 -5.32
CA LEU A 250 -13.34 5.65 -5.74
C LEU A 250 -13.48 6.51 -7.01
N SER A 251 -14.71 6.86 -7.40
CA SER A 251 -14.94 7.62 -8.63
C SER A 251 -14.15 8.93 -8.65
N GLN A 252 -13.50 9.23 -9.78
CA GLN A 252 -12.65 10.41 -9.98
C GLN A 252 -11.44 10.52 -9.03
N ALA A 253 -11.14 9.49 -8.22
CA ALA A 253 -9.97 9.50 -7.35
C ALA A 253 -8.67 9.40 -8.16
N ASN A 254 -7.58 9.90 -7.58
CA ASN A 254 -6.24 9.80 -8.16
C ASN A 254 -5.40 8.77 -7.39
N LEU A 255 -5.19 7.60 -7.98
CA LEU A 255 -4.34 6.50 -7.49
C LEU A 255 -3.07 6.33 -8.32
N ASP A 256 -2.56 7.40 -8.94
CA ASP A 256 -1.28 7.36 -9.67
C ASP A 256 -0.16 6.77 -8.79
N ARG A 257 0.51 5.72 -9.29
CA ARG A 257 1.56 4.96 -8.58
C ARG A 257 1.16 4.39 -7.21
N ALA A 258 -0.13 4.28 -6.91
CA ALA A 258 -0.58 3.64 -5.68
C ALA A 258 -0.30 2.12 -5.71
N ASN A 259 -0.04 1.54 -4.55
CA ASN A 259 0.13 0.10 -4.41
C ASN A 259 -1.14 -0.54 -3.86
N LEU A 260 -1.90 -1.22 -4.72
CA LEU A 260 -3.11 -1.98 -4.39
C LEU A 260 -2.90 -3.50 -4.49
N SER A 261 -1.65 -3.98 -4.42
CA SER A 261 -1.36 -5.41 -4.55
C SER A 261 -2.17 -6.23 -3.53
N SER A 262 -2.85 -7.28 -4.01
CA SER A 262 -3.69 -8.17 -3.20
C SER A 262 -4.83 -7.47 -2.43
N ALA A 263 -5.20 -6.24 -2.81
CA ALA A 263 -6.36 -5.56 -2.23
C ALA A 263 -7.68 -6.16 -2.74
N ASN A 264 -8.73 -6.08 -1.93
CA ASN A 264 -10.07 -6.51 -2.32
C ASN A 264 -10.92 -5.31 -2.75
N LEU A 265 -11.18 -5.15 -4.05
CA LEU A 265 -11.98 -4.06 -4.61
C LEU A 265 -13.40 -4.51 -5.00
N GLY A 266 -13.85 -5.69 -4.59
CA GLY A 266 -15.12 -6.28 -5.05
C GLY A 266 -16.32 -5.32 -4.96
N GLY A 267 -16.98 -5.08 -6.09
CA GLY A 267 -18.15 -4.20 -6.21
C GLY A 267 -17.89 -2.70 -6.02
N SER A 268 -16.63 -2.25 -6.04
CA SER A 268 -16.29 -0.83 -5.92
C SER A 268 -16.51 -0.05 -7.22
N ASN A 269 -16.72 1.26 -7.09
CA ASN A 269 -16.86 2.18 -8.22
C ASN A 269 -15.54 2.91 -8.49
N LEU A 270 -14.85 2.57 -9.58
CA LEU A 270 -13.62 3.22 -10.06
C LEU A 270 -13.84 4.01 -11.36
N SER A 271 -15.06 4.51 -11.59
CA SER A 271 -15.34 5.32 -12.79
C SER A 271 -14.53 6.61 -12.80
N ASN A 272 -13.92 6.92 -13.95
CA ASN A 272 -13.04 8.07 -14.16
C ASN A 272 -11.85 8.16 -13.19
N THR A 273 -11.45 7.04 -12.58
CA THR A 273 -10.34 6.99 -11.63
C THR A 273 -9.00 6.97 -12.38
N ASN A 274 -8.01 7.73 -11.89
CA ASN A 274 -6.65 7.66 -12.41
C ASN A 274 -5.85 6.56 -11.68
N LEU A 275 -5.54 5.46 -12.36
CA LEU A 275 -4.74 4.32 -11.89
C LEU A 275 -3.42 4.21 -12.66
N MET A 276 -2.93 5.31 -13.23
CA MET A 276 -1.67 5.34 -13.98
C MET A 276 -0.54 4.73 -13.13
N SER A 277 0.21 3.79 -13.70
CA SER A 277 1.33 3.11 -13.03
C SER A 277 1.00 2.48 -11.66
N ALA A 278 -0.28 2.23 -11.36
CA ALA A 278 -0.68 1.59 -10.11
C ALA A 278 -0.32 0.11 -10.11
N ASN A 279 0.04 -0.42 -8.94
CA ASN A 279 0.25 -1.86 -8.76
C ASN A 279 -1.06 -2.51 -8.30
N LEU A 280 -1.69 -3.29 -9.16
CA LEU A 280 -2.94 -4.03 -8.92
C LEU A 280 -2.72 -5.55 -8.92
N ARG A 281 -1.46 -6.01 -8.76
CA ARG A 281 -1.13 -7.45 -8.81
C ARG A 281 -2.01 -8.23 -7.83
N GLU A 282 -2.63 -9.31 -8.31
CA GLU A 282 -3.45 -10.21 -7.49
C GLU A 282 -4.64 -9.52 -6.77
N ALA A 283 -5.02 -8.31 -7.16
CA ALA A 283 -6.19 -7.64 -6.62
C ALA A 283 -7.49 -8.31 -7.06
N ASP A 284 -8.50 -8.34 -6.18
CA ASP A 284 -9.85 -8.79 -6.52
C ASP A 284 -10.64 -7.63 -7.12
N LEU A 285 -10.88 -7.69 -8.43
CA LEU A 285 -11.61 -6.69 -9.20
C LEU A 285 -13.05 -7.15 -9.54
N THR A 286 -13.59 -8.14 -8.85
CA THR A 286 -14.91 -8.70 -9.19
C THR A 286 -16.02 -7.65 -9.09
N GLY A 287 -16.77 -7.44 -10.18
CA GLY A 287 -17.93 -6.56 -10.20
C GLY A 287 -17.63 -5.06 -10.05
N ILE A 288 -16.39 -4.62 -10.32
CA ILE A 288 -16.04 -3.20 -10.30
C ILE A 288 -16.58 -2.45 -11.52
N ASN A 289 -16.78 -1.14 -11.37
CA ASN A 289 -17.01 -0.23 -12.50
C ASN A 289 -15.71 0.50 -12.87
N LEU A 290 -15.17 0.27 -14.08
CA LEU A 290 -13.97 0.93 -14.60
C LEU A 290 -14.24 1.95 -15.71
N ASN A 291 -15.50 2.34 -15.96
CA ASN A 291 -15.83 3.25 -17.05
C ASN A 291 -15.01 4.56 -16.98
N GLY A 292 -14.23 4.85 -18.02
CA GLY A 292 -13.37 6.05 -18.10
C GLY A 292 -12.10 5.99 -17.24
N ALA A 293 -11.79 4.87 -16.61
CA ALA A 293 -10.59 4.73 -15.78
C ALA A 293 -9.31 4.71 -16.63
N ASN A 294 -8.24 5.30 -16.08
CA ASN A 294 -6.93 5.34 -16.71
C ASN A 294 -5.97 4.36 -16.03
N LEU A 295 -5.72 3.19 -16.63
CA LEU A 295 -4.78 2.17 -16.15
C LEU A 295 -3.47 2.17 -16.95
N ASN A 296 -3.10 3.30 -17.56
CA ASN A 296 -1.86 3.38 -18.34
C ASN A 296 -0.64 2.98 -17.49
N GLY A 297 0.10 1.95 -17.92
CA GLY A 297 1.27 1.44 -17.20
C GLY A 297 0.99 0.67 -15.91
N ALA A 298 -0.28 0.38 -15.57
CA ALA A 298 -0.62 -0.35 -14.36
C ALA A 298 -0.15 -1.82 -14.40
N ASP A 299 0.21 -2.40 -13.26
CA ASP A 299 0.52 -3.84 -13.15
C ASP A 299 -0.71 -4.63 -12.69
N LEU A 300 -1.31 -5.40 -13.61
CA LEU A 300 -2.51 -6.22 -13.39
C LEU A 300 -2.16 -7.72 -13.35
N PHE A 301 -0.91 -8.08 -13.07
CA PHE A 301 -0.51 -9.48 -13.06
C PHE A 301 -1.40 -10.33 -12.15
N ASN A 302 -1.86 -11.47 -12.71
CA ASN A 302 -2.70 -12.45 -12.01
C ASN A 302 -4.03 -11.89 -11.47
N VAL A 303 -4.60 -10.88 -12.13
CA VAL A 303 -5.95 -10.36 -11.86
C VAL A 303 -6.98 -11.08 -12.74
N SER A 304 -8.19 -11.30 -12.21
CA SER A 304 -9.34 -11.73 -13.00
C SER A 304 -10.13 -10.51 -13.49
N LEU A 305 -10.28 -10.37 -14.81
CA LEU A 305 -11.12 -9.33 -15.43
C LEU A 305 -12.44 -9.90 -16.00
N ARG A 306 -12.83 -11.10 -15.55
CA ARG A 306 -14.08 -11.72 -15.97
C ARG A 306 -15.27 -10.86 -15.56
N ASP A 307 -16.21 -10.68 -16.48
CA ASP A 307 -17.47 -9.93 -16.29
C ASP A 307 -17.29 -8.44 -15.95
N ILE A 308 -16.10 -7.86 -16.20
CA ILE A 308 -15.84 -6.43 -16.06
C ILE A 308 -16.07 -5.74 -17.40
N ASP A 309 -16.87 -4.68 -17.40
CA ASP A 309 -16.98 -3.77 -18.56
C ASP A 309 -15.73 -2.89 -18.64
N LEU A 310 -14.91 -3.12 -19.67
CA LEU A 310 -13.69 -2.38 -19.95
C LEU A 310 -13.87 -1.31 -21.04
N ASN A 311 -15.10 -1.05 -21.49
CA ASN A 311 -15.39 0.00 -22.45
C ASN A 311 -14.87 1.35 -21.94
N SER A 312 -14.17 2.09 -22.80
CA SER A 312 -13.55 3.39 -22.47
C SER A 312 -12.49 3.35 -21.37
N THR A 313 -11.90 2.19 -21.07
CA THR A 313 -10.76 2.05 -20.14
C THR A 313 -9.44 2.14 -20.89
N ASN A 314 -8.50 2.97 -20.42
CA ASN A 314 -7.16 3.04 -21.02
C ASN A 314 -6.20 2.04 -20.37
N LEU A 315 -5.80 1.00 -21.10
CA LEU A 315 -4.85 -0.03 -20.65
C LEU A 315 -3.47 0.05 -21.32
N ARG A 316 -3.16 1.15 -22.02
CA ARG A 316 -1.89 1.29 -22.75
C ARG A 316 -0.70 1.05 -21.81
N GLY A 317 0.23 0.18 -22.20
CA GLY A 317 1.43 -0.15 -21.42
C GLY A 317 1.17 -0.92 -20.12
N ALA A 318 -0.06 -1.34 -19.81
CA ALA A 318 -0.34 -2.14 -18.62
C ALA A 318 0.26 -3.55 -18.73
N ASN A 319 0.77 -4.09 -17.62
CA ASN A 319 1.21 -5.48 -17.55
C ASN A 319 0.00 -6.40 -17.29
N LEU A 320 -0.42 -7.13 -18.32
CA LEU A 320 -1.57 -8.03 -18.28
C LEU A 320 -1.18 -9.52 -18.25
N ARG A 321 0.09 -9.83 -17.93
CA ARG A 321 0.57 -11.21 -17.88
C ARG A 321 -0.20 -12.01 -16.82
N GLY A 322 -0.70 -13.19 -17.20
CA GLY A 322 -1.46 -14.06 -16.30
C GLY A 322 -2.92 -13.63 -16.05
N VAL A 323 -3.40 -12.56 -16.69
CA VAL A 323 -4.81 -12.19 -16.65
C VAL A 323 -5.63 -13.18 -17.48
N ASN A 324 -6.76 -13.62 -16.93
CA ASN A 324 -7.71 -14.49 -17.64
C ASN A 324 -8.79 -13.63 -18.33
N PHE A 325 -8.73 -13.58 -19.67
CA PHE A 325 -9.69 -12.83 -20.50
C PHE A 325 -10.76 -13.70 -21.16
N ARG A 326 -10.87 -14.98 -20.80
CA ARG A 326 -11.82 -15.90 -21.44
C ARG A 326 -13.26 -15.38 -21.33
N GLY A 327 -13.88 -15.10 -22.48
CA GLY A 327 -15.27 -14.62 -22.59
C GLY A 327 -15.48 -13.15 -22.21
N VAL A 328 -14.42 -12.36 -22.05
CA VAL A 328 -14.54 -10.91 -21.77
C VAL A 328 -14.94 -10.17 -23.05
N ASN A 329 -15.86 -9.21 -22.92
CA ASN A 329 -16.21 -8.27 -23.97
C ASN A 329 -15.20 -7.11 -23.99
N LEU A 330 -14.36 -7.08 -25.01
CA LEU A 330 -13.30 -6.08 -25.24
C LEU A 330 -13.57 -5.28 -26.52
N ARG A 331 -14.83 -5.15 -26.95
CA ARG A 331 -15.20 -4.46 -28.18
C ARG A 331 -14.76 -2.99 -28.15
N GLY A 332 -14.02 -2.55 -29.17
CA GLY A 332 -13.58 -1.15 -29.29
C GLY A 332 -12.53 -0.70 -28.25
N ILE A 333 -11.87 -1.63 -27.56
CA ILE A 333 -10.82 -1.29 -26.59
C ILE A 333 -9.56 -0.72 -27.27
N GLU A 334 -8.89 0.21 -26.60
CA GLU A 334 -7.61 0.80 -27.03
C GLU A 334 -6.43 0.08 -26.34
N LEU A 335 -5.83 -0.92 -27.01
CA LEU A 335 -4.68 -1.71 -26.52
C LEU A 335 -3.41 -1.50 -27.35
N GLY A 336 -3.33 -0.42 -28.12
CA GLY A 336 -2.19 -0.16 -28.99
C GLY A 336 -0.86 -0.11 -28.22
N GLY A 337 0.14 -0.88 -28.68
CA GLY A 337 1.47 -0.97 -28.07
C GLY A 337 1.55 -1.75 -26.74
N VAL A 338 0.48 -2.43 -26.32
CA VAL A 338 0.49 -3.23 -25.07
C VAL A 338 1.25 -4.55 -25.27
N ASN A 339 1.97 -5.02 -24.25
CA ASN A 339 2.57 -6.35 -24.25
C ASN A 339 1.62 -7.37 -23.61
N LEU A 340 1.04 -8.21 -24.47
CA LEU A 340 0.13 -9.32 -24.20
C LEU A 340 0.80 -10.68 -24.48
N SER A 341 2.13 -10.78 -24.43
CA SER A 341 2.82 -12.05 -24.73
C SER A 341 2.37 -13.17 -23.78
N GLY A 342 2.00 -14.33 -24.33
CA GLY A 342 1.59 -15.52 -23.58
C GLY A 342 0.20 -15.43 -22.91
N VAL A 343 -0.59 -14.40 -23.20
CA VAL A 343 -1.94 -14.25 -22.63
C VAL A 343 -2.91 -15.31 -23.17
N ASN A 344 -3.91 -15.70 -22.38
CA ASN A 344 -5.04 -16.51 -22.87
C ASN A 344 -6.27 -15.63 -23.09
N LEU A 345 -6.56 -15.39 -24.36
CA LEU A 345 -7.71 -14.65 -24.91
C LEU A 345 -8.72 -15.56 -25.61
N SER A 346 -8.67 -16.88 -25.34
CA SER A 346 -9.53 -17.85 -26.02
C SER A 346 -11.03 -17.49 -25.87
N GLY A 347 -11.72 -17.37 -27.00
CA GLY A 347 -13.14 -17.02 -27.05
C GLY A 347 -13.52 -15.59 -26.61
N ALA A 348 -12.57 -14.67 -26.44
CA ALA A 348 -12.88 -13.26 -26.15
C ALA A 348 -13.48 -12.55 -27.38
N ASP A 349 -14.24 -11.47 -27.14
CA ASP A 349 -14.72 -10.58 -28.22
C ASP A 349 -13.88 -9.30 -28.27
N LEU A 350 -13.03 -9.19 -29.29
CA LEU A 350 -12.16 -8.06 -29.61
C LEU A 350 -12.62 -7.32 -30.88
N SER A 351 -13.88 -7.48 -31.28
CA SER A 351 -14.37 -6.86 -32.52
C SER A 351 -14.23 -5.34 -32.49
N GLY A 352 -13.69 -4.76 -33.56
CA GLY A 352 -13.45 -3.33 -33.69
C GLY A 352 -12.42 -2.73 -32.71
N ALA A 353 -11.68 -3.55 -31.95
CA ALA A 353 -10.64 -3.04 -31.06
C ALA A 353 -9.45 -2.43 -31.83
N ASN A 354 -8.74 -1.49 -31.20
CA ASN A 354 -7.47 -0.98 -31.70
C ASN A 354 -6.29 -1.70 -31.02
N LEU A 355 -5.68 -2.63 -31.75
CA LEU A 355 -4.55 -3.45 -31.33
C LEU A 355 -3.26 -3.07 -32.10
N SER A 356 -3.16 -1.84 -32.62
CA SER A 356 -1.98 -1.42 -33.39
C SER A 356 -0.69 -1.49 -32.57
N GLY A 357 0.36 -2.14 -33.08
CA GLY A 357 1.63 -2.32 -32.39
C GLY A 357 1.59 -3.23 -31.15
N VAL A 358 0.49 -3.94 -30.90
CA VAL A 358 0.38 -4.86 -29.75
C VAL A 358 1.37 -6.02 -29.87
N ILE A 359 1.94 -6.49 -28.76
CA ILE A 359 2.82 -7.67 -28.73
C ILE A 359 2.04 -8.85 -28.14
N LEU A 360 1.58 -9.77 -28.99
CA LEU A 360 0.81 -10.97 -28.70
C LEU A 360 1.63 -12.26 -28.92
N LYS A 361 2.95 -12.21 -28.74
CA LYS A 361 3.83 -13.39 -28.93
C LYS A 361 3.37 -14.56 -28.08
N GLN A 362 3.26 -15.75 -28.64
CA GLN A 362 2.86 -16.97 -27.92
C GLN A 362 1.48 -16.87 -27.22
N ALA A 363 0.64 -15.90 -27.60
CA ALA A 363 -0.70 -15.77 -27.02
C ALA A 363 -1.62 -16.90 -27.49
N ILE A 364 -2.55 -17.32 -26.62
CA ILE A 364 -3.62 -18.26 -26.94
C ILE A 364 -4.87 -17.46 -27.30
N LEU A 365 -5.15 -17.34 -28.59
CA LEU A 365 -6.24 -16.60 -29.22
C LEU A 365 -7.26 -17.54 -29.88
N ALA A 366 -7.29 -18.83 -29.52
CA ALA A 366 -8.21 -19.80 -30.11
C ALA A 366 -9.68 -19.35 -30.00
N LYS A 367 -10.44 -19.38 -31.11
CA LYS A 367 -11.86 -18.98 -31.19
C LYS A 367 -12.16 -17.52 -30.84
N VAL A 368 -11.17 -16.64 -30.82
CA VAL A 368 -11.38 -15.21 -30.54
C VAL A 368 -12.15 -14.51 -31.69
N ASN A 369 -12.99 -13.54 -31.38
CA ASN A 369 -13.62 -12.66 -32.38
C ASN A 369 -12.76 -11.40 -32.57
N LEU A 370 -12.09 -11.29 -33.71
CA LEU A 370 -11.22 -10.17 -34.13
C LEU A 370 -11.80 -9.42 -35.35
N ARG A 371 -13.12 -9.45 -35.55
CA ARG A 371 -13.75 -8.79 -36.70
C ARG A 371 -13.48 -7.29 -36.72
N GLY A 372 -12.98 -6.76 -37.84
CA GLY A 372 -12.73 -5.32 -38.01
C GLY A 372 -11.66 -4.74 -37.08
N VAL A 373 -10.83 -5.57 -36.44
CA VAL A 373 -9.78 -5.11 -35.53
C VAL A 373 -8.65 -4.41 -36.30
N ASN A 374 -8.03 -3.40 -35.69
CA ASN A 374 -6.79 -2.82 -36.21
C ASN A 374 -5.57 -3.53 -35.59
N LEU A 375 -4.85 -4.33 -36.36
CA LEU A 375 -3.63 -5.06 -35.95
C LEU A 375 -2.36 -4.52 -36.64
N THR A 376 -2.41 -3.28 -37.14
CA THR A 376 -1.27 -2.67 -37.84
C THR A 376 0.00 -2.75 -36.98
N ASP A 377 1.11 -3.24 -37.54
CA ASP A 377 2.41 -3.40 -36.86
C ASP A 377 2.40 -4.28 -35.57
N ALA A 378 1.35 -5.07 -35.35
CA ALA A 378 1.28 -5.98 -34.21
C ALA A 378 2.21 -7.21 -34.37
N ASP A 379 2.69 -7.76 -33.26
CA ASP A 379 3.51 -8.98 -33.23
C ASP A 379 2.75 -10.17 -32.62
N LEU A 380 2.23 -11.06 -33.45
CA LEU A 380 1.52 -12.29 -33.09
C LEU A 380 2.40 -13.53 -33.33
N SER A 381 3.73 -13.40 -33.32
CA SER A 381 4.60 -14.54 -33.61
C SER A 381 4.40 -15.70 -32.62
N ASN A 382 4.28 -16.91 -33.14
CA ASN A 382 4.00 -18.15 -32.39
C ASN A 382 2.66 -18.17 -31.63
N ALA A 383 1.70 -17.30 -31.95
CA ALA A 383 0.38 -17.29 -31.32
C ALA A 383 -0.55 -18.39 -31.88
N ASP A 384 -1.45 -18.92 -31.04
CA ASP A 384 -2.52 -19.84 -31.44
C ASP A 384 -3.79 -19.04 -31.77
N LEU A 385 -4.08 -18.83 -33.05
CA LEU A 385 -5.31 -18.21 -33.56
C LEU A 385 -6.28 -19.24 -34.14
N SER A 386 -6.20 -20.50 -33.71
CA SER A 386 -7.03 -21.57 -34.28
C SER A 386 -8.53 -21.25 -34.13
N ASN A 387 -9.27 -21.35 -35.23
CA ASN A 387 -10.71 -21.04 -35.31
C ASN A 387 -11.09 -19.60 -34.93
N ALA A 388 -10.16 -18.63 -34.94
CA ALA A 388 -10.47 -17.21 -34.72
C ALA A 388 -11.23 -16.59 -35.91
N ASP A 389 -12.05 -15.56 -35.68
CA ASP A 389 -12.66 -14.76 -36.75
C ASP A 389 -11.91 -13.43 -36.93
N LEU A 390 -11.08 -13.30 -37.97
CA LEU A 390 -10.36 -12.07 -38.30
C LEU A 390 -11.05 -11.27 -39.42
N SER A 391 -12.33 -11.51 -39.72
CA SER A 391 -12.99 -10.92 -40.89
C SER A 391 -12.90 -9.38 -40.88
N GLY A 392 -12.39 -8.80 -41.96
CA GLY A 392 -12.21 -7.35 -42.12
C GLY A 392 -11.14 -6.72 -41.21
N ALA A 393 -10.30 -7.51 -40.53
CA ALA A 393 -9.17 -6.99 -39.76
C ALA A 393 -8.12 -6.30 -40.66
N ASN A 394 -7.47 -5.27 -40.13
CA ASN A 394 -6.30 -4.65 -40.78
C ASN A 394 -5.01 -5.30 -40.27
N LEU A 395 -4.32 -6.08 -41.13
CA LEU A 395 -3.09 -6.82 -40.82
C LEU A 395 -1.81 -6.20 -41.42
N SER A 396 -1.83 -4.91 -41.79
CA SER A 396 -0.68 -4.25 -42.39
C SER A 396 0.52 -4.24 -41.44
N GLY A 397 1.69 -4.73 -41.87
CA GLY A 397 2.89 -4.76 -41.01
C GLY A 397 2.86 -5.80 -39.89
N THR A 398 1.78 -6.59 -39.77
CA THR A 398 1.62 -7.56 -38.69
C THR A 398 2.60 -8.73 -38.84
N ASN A 399 3.28 -9.09 -37.74
CA ASN A 399 4.12 -10.28 -37.68
C ASN A 399 3.33 -11.51 -37.20
N LEU A 400 3.06 -12.45 -38.09
CA LEU A 400 2.37 -13.72 -37.81
C LEU A 400 3.31 -14.93 -37.87
N SER A 401 4.63 -14.72 -37.84
CA SER A 401 5.58 -15.83 -38.03
C SER A 401 5.34 -16.98 -37.05
N ASN A 402 5.26 -18.21 -37.56
CA ASN A 402 4.95 -19.44 -36.80
C ASN A 402 3.60 -19.43 -36.05
N ALA A 403 2.68 -18.52 -36.35
CA ALA A 403 1.35 -18.55 -35.75
C ALA A 403 0.49 -19.70 -36.32
N ASP A 404 -0.50 -20.16 -35.55
CA ASP A 404 -1.47 -21.16 -35.99
C ASP A 404 -2.82 -20.51 -36.32
N LEU A 405 -3.17 -20.41 -37.60
CA LEU A 405 -4.47 -19.91 -38.08
C LEU A 405 -5.41 -21.05 -38.52
N LYS A 406 -5.16 -22.31 -38.15
CA LYS A 406 -5.99 -23.44 -38.60
C LYS A 406 -7.47 -23.21 -38.29
N GLY A 407 -8.31 -23.30 -39.31
CA GLY A 407 -9.75 -23.05 -39.21
C GLY A 407 -10.16 -21.59 -38.97
N ALA A 408 -9.23 -20.63 -38.96
CA ALA A 408 -9.55 -19.22 -38.79
C ALA A 408 -10.29 -18.64 -40.01
N THR A 409 -11.20 -17.69 -39.78
CA THR A 409 -11.92 -16.99 -40.84
C THR A 409 -11.17 -15.72 -41.23
N LEU A 410 -10.78 -15.63 -42.51
CA LEU A 410 -9.98 -14.51 -43.05
C LEU A 410 -10.74 -13.66 -44.09
N SER A 411 -12.08 -13.61 -44.00
CA SER A 411 -12.89 -12.96 -45.03
C SER A 411 -12.68 -11.43 -45.07
N GLY A 412 -12.52 -10.85 -46.27
CA GLY A 412 -12.34 -9.41 -46.42
C GLY A 412 -11.00 -8.85 -45.93
N ILE A 413 -9.99 -9.70 -45.68
CA ILE A 413 -8.64 -9.28 -45.29
C ILE A 413 -7.75 -9.18 -46.53
N THR A 414 -6.93 -8.14 -46.60
CA THR A 414 -5.85 -8.04 -47.62
C THR A 414 -4.53 -8.49 -46.99
N LEU A 415 -4.08 -9.69 -47.34
CA LEU A 415 -2.74 -10.16 -46.99
C LEU A 415 -1.75 -9.57 -48.00
N ASN A 416 -1.01 -8.53 -47.60
CA ASN A 416 0.02 -7.92 -48.44
C ASN A 416 1.42 -8.39 -48.01
N SER A 417 2.45 -8.00 -48.76
CA SER A 417 3.84 -8.35 -48.47
C SER A 417 4.38 -7.76 -47.15
N ALA A 418 3.66 -6.82 -46.52
CA ALA A 418 4.04 -6.26 -45.23
C ALA A 418 3.64 -7.16 -44.06
N THR A 419 2.75 -8.14 -44.27
CA THR A 419 2.41 -9.15 -43.26
C THR A 419 3.44 -10.29 -43.29
N ASN A 420 4.19 -10.50 -42.21
CA ASN A 420 5.14 -11.61 -42.14
C ASN A 420 4.40 -12.92 -41.81
N LEU A 421 4.34 -13.83 -42.79
CA LEU A 421 3.67 -15.13 -42.67
C LEU A 421 4.65 -16.32 -42.61
N CYS A 422 5.97 -16.11 -42.50
CA CYS A 422 6.96 -17.19 -42.48
C CYS A 422 6.64 -18.23 -41.38
N GLY A 423 6.48 -19.51 -41.76
CA GLY A 423 6.18 -20.62 -40.85
C GLY A 423 4.73 -20.68 -40.34
N THR A 424 3.84 -19.80 -40.78
CA THR A 424 2.44 -19.74 -40.34
C THR A 424 1.65 -20.94 -40.86
N THR A 425 0.84 -21.57 -39.99
CA THR A 425 -0.17 -22.55 -40.41
C THR A 425 -1.43 -21.81 -40.85
N MET A 426 -1.85 -21.95 -42.10
CA MET A 426 -3.01 -21.27 -42.70
C MET A 426 -4.33 -21.93 -42.31
N PRO A 427 -5.50 -21.31 -42.59
CA PRO A 427 -6.81 -21.87 -42.27
C PRO A 427 -7.08 -23.29 -42.79
N ASP A 428 -6.54 -23.63 -43.96
CA ASP A 428 -6.63 -24.96 -44.58
C ASP A 428 -5.65 -25.99 -43.99
N GLY A 429 -4.79 -25.57 -43.06
CA GLY A 429 -3.73 -26.40 -42.47
C GLY A 429 -2.42 -26.41 -43.25
N SER A 430 -2.32 -25.69 -44.38
CA SER A 430 -1.05 -25.56 -45.11
C SER A 430 -0.06 -24.68 -44.35
N GLN A 431 1.23 -24.97 -44.45
CA GLN A 431 2.28 -24.11 -43.87
C GLN A 431 2.88 -23.17 -44.93
N ARG A 432 3.00 -21.90 -44.56
CA ARG A 432 3.68 -20.89 -45.36
C ARG A 432 5.19 -21.04 -45.23
N ARG A 433 5.86 -21.16 -46.37
CA ARG A 433 7.32 -21.18 -46.43
C ARG A 433 7.89 -19.77 -46.28
N CYS A 434 9.09 -19.74 -45.74
CA CYS A 434 10.03 -18.63 -45.83
C CYS A 434 10.87 -18.88 -47.10
#